data_AF-A0A7S1Y5T6-F1
#
_entry.id   AF-A0A7S1Y5T6-F1
#
_cell.length_a   1.000
_cell.length_b   1.000
_cell.length_c   1.000
_cell.angle_alpha   90.00
_cell.angle_beta   90.00
_cell.angle_gamma   90.00
#
_symmetry.space_group_name_H-M   'P 1'
#
loop_
_entity.id
_entity.type
_entity.pdbx_description
1 polymer ?
#
loop_
_entity_poly.entity_id
_entity_poly.type
_entity_poly.pdbx_seq_one_letter_code
_entity_poly.pdbx_strand_id
1 'polypeptide(L)'
;VRTRRRKAGVATDRCRKKLFVLWISFGACFVLVVVQIGVMAYMHHQVGEAASGKSPSVANGAHQKKVHHALEKLKQISENLQQQKQQERRTNDTLSRVLEVSSETLQQRLPSWIGEYVEWHRRQRARIAASPETWTDHRYLIMQCIQSDPHCGGASDRIKPIPLVLYVAYLTNRIFLIWWDKPCALEEFLVPNDKVSLIDWTVPELLRLHLETGRNMGQMIVSSDKLLSRSEDTDTAIVRTRLQSFNGGEDEFLKMLEQHHQPATPYQNVYHHLFSVLFRPSTHRVEALLR
;
A
#
# COMPACT_ATOMS: atom_id res chain seq x y z
N VAL A 1 -31.53 32.81 -4.24
CA VAL A 1 -31.94 31.60 -5.00
C VAL A 1 -30.89 31.29 -6.06
N ARG A 2 -29.93 30.41 -5.78
CA ARG A 2 -29.04 29.80 -6.80
C ARG A 2 -28.56 28.45 -6.25
N THR A 3 -28.65 27.46 -7.13
CA THR A 3 -28.88 26.04 -6.89
C THR A 3 -27.64 25.28 -6.41
N ARG A 4 -27.75 24.60 -5.25
CA ARG A 4 -26.89 23.48 -4.85
C ARG A 4 -27.26 22.26 -5.70
N ARG A 5 -26.34 21.74 -6.51
CA ARG A 5 -26.46 20.43 -7.18
C ARG A 5 -25.44 19.44 -6.64
N ARG A 6 -25.97 18.29 -6.22
CA ARG A 6 -25.34 17.13 -5.58
C ARG A 6 -24.22 16.51 -6.42
N LYS A 7 -23.16 16.04 -5.77
CA LYS A 7 -22.35 14.89 -6.19
C LYS A 7 -22.06 14.01 -4.98
N ALA A 8 -22.94 13.06 -4.72
CA ALA A 8 -22.69 11.90 -3.88
C ALA A 8 -22.82 10.68 -4.79
N GLY A 9 -21.74 9.94 -5.03
CA GLY A 9 -21.81 8.80 -5.94
C GLY A 9 -20.51 8.09 -6.32
N VAL A 10 -19.41 8.21 -5.58
CA VAL A 10 -18.14 7.53 -5.97
C VAL A 10 -17.48 6.72 -4.83
N ALA A 11 -18.00 6.75 -3.61
CA ALA A 11 -17.35 6.09 -2.46
C ALA A 11 -17.68 4.59 -2.28
N THR A 12 -18.65 4.01 -3.00
CA THR A 12 -19.15 2.64 -2.73
C THR A 12 -18.45 1.51 -3.48
N ASP A 13 -17.52 1.80 -4.39
CA ASP A 13 -16.97 0.75 -5.29
C ASP A 13 -15.73 0.03 -4.72
N ARG A 14 -15.03 0.66 -3.76
CA ARG A 14 -13.81 0.06 -3.16
C ARG A 14 -14.10 -1.09 -2.19
N CYS A 15 -15.28 -1.13 -1.57
CA CYS A 15 -15.68 -2.21 -0.65
C CYS A 15 -16.14 -3.48 -1.41
N ARG A 16 -16.73 -3.34 -2.60
CA ARG A 16 -17.20 -4.49 -3.41
C ARG A 16 -16.06 -5.36 -3.94
N LYS A 17 -14.91 -4.77 -4.30
CA LYS A 17 -13.78 -5.52 -4.87
C LYS A 17 -13.11 -6.46 -3.85
N LYS A 18 -13.04 -6.08 -2.56
CA LYS A 18 -12.49 -6.95 -1.51
C LYS A 18 -13.43 -8.11 -1.14
N LEU A 19 -14.75 -7.85 -1.13
CA LEU A 19 -15.76 -8.90 -0.95
C LEU A 19 -15.79 -9.90 -2.11
N PHE A 20 -15.53 -9.45 -3.35
CA PHE A 20 -15.51 -10.30 -4.53
C PHE A 20 -14.35 -11.32 -4.52
N VAL A 21 -13.14 -10.93 -4.08
CA VAL A 21 -11.99 -11.84 -3.95
C VAL A 21 -12.24 -12.91 -2.89
N LEU A 22 -12.82 -12.53 -1.74
CA LEU A 22 -13.23 -13.49 -0.70
C LEU A 22 -14.32 -14.46 -1.21
N TRP A 23 -15.27 -13.99 -2.03
CA TRP A 23 -16.32 -14.84 -2.59
C TRP A 23 -15.78 -15.86 -3.60
N ILE A 24 -14.80 -15.49 -4.43
CA ILE A 24 -14.14 -16.43 -5.36
C ILE A 24 -13.39 -17.53 -4.59
N SER A 25 -12.67 -17.18 -3.52
CA SER A 25 -11.94 -18.17 -2.71
C SER A 25 -12.89 -19.15 -1.99
N PHE A 26 -14.02 -18.67 -1.47
CA PHE A 26 -15.04 -19.54 -0.85
C PHE A 26 -15.75 -20.43 -1.88
N GLY A 27 -16.07 -19.89 -3.07
CA GLY A 27 -16.70 -20.65 -4.15
C GLY A 27 -15.82 -21.80 -4.65
N ALA A 28 -14.52 -21.57 -4.83
CA ALA A 28 -13.58 -22.60 -5.25
C ALA A 28 -13.44 -23.74 -4.22
N CYS A 29 -13.44 -23.40 -2.93
CA CYS A 29 -13.39 -24.40 -1.86
C CYS A 29 -14.68 -25.25 -1.79
N PHE A 30 -15.84 -24.63 -1.98
CA PHE A 30 -17.13 -25.33 -1.96
C PHE A 30 -17.27 -26.34 -3.11
N VAL A 31 -16.84 -25.97 -4.33
CA VAL A 31 -16.86 -26.88 -5.49
C VAL A 31 -16.00 -28.13 -5.24
N LEU A 32 -14.82 -27.97 -4.64
CA LEU A 32 -13.94 -29.11 -4.32
C LEU A 32 -14.58 -30.06 -3.32
N VAL A 33 -15.23 -29.53 -2.28
CA VAL A 33 -15.94 -30.34 -1.27
C VAL A 33 -17.12 -31.10 -1.89
N VAL A 34 -17.93 -30.46 -2.73
CA VAL A 34 -19.07 -31.10 -3.39
C VAL A 34 -18.63 -32.20 -4.35
N VAL A 35 -17.57 -31.97 -5.13
CA VAL A 35 -16.99 -33.00 -6.01
C VAL A 35 -16.48 -34.18 -5.20
N GLN A 36 -15.82 -33.94 -4.06
CA GLN A 36 -15.29 -35.01 -3.21
C GLN A 36 -16.39 -35.85 -2.56
N ILE A 37 -17.47 -35.22 -2.09
CA ILE A 37 -18.66 -35.92 -1.58
C ILE A 37 -19.32 -36.74 -2.69
N GLY A 38 -19.46 -36.18 -3.89
CA GLY A 38 -20.04 -36.88 -5.05
C GLY A 38 -19.24 -38.12 -5.46
N VAL A 39 -17.91 -38.03 -5.48
CA VAL A 39 -17.02 -39.16 -5.78
C VAL A 39 -17.13 -40.26 -4.71
N MET A 40 -17.15 -39.88 -3.42
CA MET A 40 -17.31 -40.83 -2.33
C MET A 40 -18.66 -41.56 -2.39
N ALA A 41 -19.75 -40.84 -2.65
CA ALA A 41 -21.08 -41.43 -2.79
C ALA A 41 -21.17 -42.38 -4.00
N TYR A 42 -20.57 -42.01 -5.13
CA TYR A 42 -20.52 -42.86 -6.32
C TYR A 42 -19.74 -44.16 -6.07
N MET A 43 -18.58 -44.08 -5.41
CA MET A 43 -17.80 -45.26 -5.04
C MET A 43 -18.58 -46.19 -4.09
N HIS A 44 -19.31 -45.62 -3.13
CA HIS A 44 -20.12 -46.39 -2.19
C HIS A 44 -21.29 -47.11 -2.87
N HIS A 45 -21.88 -46.50 -3.90
CA HIS A 45 -22.94 -47.14 -4.71
C HIS A 45 -22.41 -48.34 -5.51
N GLN A 46 -21.23 -48.21 -6.12
CA GLN A 46 -20.62 -49.28 -6.92
C GLN A 46 -20.24 -50.52 -6.10
N VAL A 47 -19.84 -50.33 -4.84
CA VAL A 47 -19.54 -51.46 -3.93
C VAL A 47 -20.80 -52.24 -3.56
N GLY A 48 -21.97 -51.59 -3.49
CA GLY A 48 -23.25 -52.25 -3.18
C GLY A 48 -23.76 -53.16 -4.31
N GLU A 49 -23.55 -52.78 -5.58
CA GLU A 49 -24.03 -53.57 -6.72
C GLU A 49 -23.20 -54.85 -6.96
N ALA A 50 -21.91 -54.85 -6.58
CA ALA A 50 -21.04 -56.01 -6.70
C ALA A 50 -21.49 -57.21 -5.82
N ALA A 51 -22.23 -56.95 -4.74
CA ALA A 51 -22.76 -57.99 -3.84
C ALA A 51 -24.02 -58.70 -4.38
N SER A 52 -24.67 -58.17 -5.44
CA SER A 52 -25.97 -58.64 -5.94
C SER A 52 -25.89 -59.80 -6.95
N GLY A 53 -24.71 -60.26 -7.38
CA GLY A 53 -24.57 -61.43 -8.25
C GLY A 53 -25.18 -61.32 -9.66
N LYS A 54 -25.63 -60.13 -10.09
CA LYS A 54 -26.13 -59.91 -11.47
C LYS A 54 -24.96 -59.73 -12.43
N SER A 55 -24.85 -60.61 -13.43
CA SER A 55 -23.85 -60.51 -14.49
C SER A 55 -24.00 -59.19 -15.27
N PRO A 56 -22.93 -58.39 -15.41
CA PRO A 56 -22.99 -57.09 -16.05
C PRO A 56 -23.29 -57.21 -17.55
N SER A 57 -24.33 -56.54 -18.01
CA SER A 57 -24.68 -56.49 -19.43
C SER A 57 -23.62 -55.70 -20.24
N VAL A 58 -23.39 -56.13 -21.48
CA VAL A 58 -22.32 -55.71 -22.40
C VAL A 58 -22.36 -54.22 -22.82
N ALA A 59 -23.34 -53.43 -22.36
CA ALA A 59 -23.49 -52.01 -22.69
C ALA A 59 -22.48 -51.04 -22.00
N ASN A 60 -21.58 -51.54 -21.15
CA ASN A 60 -20.74 -50.71 -20.26
C ASN A 60 -19.45 -50.10 -20.86
N GLY A 61 -19.01 -50.51 -22.06
CA GLY A 61 -17.71 -50.10 -22.60
C GLY A 61 -17.58 -48.60 -22.90
N ALA A 62 -18.66 -47.93 -23.31
CA ALA A 62 -18.65 -46.50 -23.62
C ALA A 62 -18.61 -45.61 -22.36
N HIS A 63 -19.25 -46.06 -21.28
CA HIS A 63 -19.26 -45.33 -20.01
C HIS A 63 -17.88 -45.39 -19.33
N GLN A 64 -17.23 -46.56 -19.35
CA GLN A 64 -15.91 -46.76 -18.76
C GLN A 64 -14.83 -45.89 -19.42
N LYS A 65 -14.87 -45.71 -20.76
CA LYS A 65 -13.97 -44.79 -21.48
C LYS A 65 -14.17 -43.32 -21.07
N LYS A 66 -15.41 -42.88 -20.83
CA LYS A 66 -15.69 -41.51 -20.38
C LYS A 66 -15.17 -41.25 -18.97
N VAL A 67 -15.33 -42.23 -18.07
CA VAL A 67 -14.82 -42.14 -16.68
C VAL A 67 -13.29 -42.09 -16.68
N HIS A 68 -12.63 -42.96 -17.45
CA HIS A 68 -11.17 -42.95 -17.57
C HIS A 68 -10.64 -41.62 -18.11
N HIS A 69 -11.28 -41.07 -19.15
CA HIS A 69 -10.91 -39.77 -19.71
C HIS A 69 -11.10 -38.62 -18.71
N ALA A 70 -12.18 -38.66 -17.92
CA ALA A 70 -12.42 -37.66 -16.88
C ALA A 70 -11.38 -37.74 -15.75
N LEU A 71 -11.00 -38.95 -15.33
CA LEU A 71 -9.94 -39.16 -14.34
C LEU A 71 -8.59 -38.64 -14.82
N GLU A 72 -8.22 -38.90 -16.08
CA GLU A 72 -6.95 -38.41 -16.64
C GLU A 72 -6.94 -36.88 -16.72
N LYS A 73 -8.06 -36.26 -17.09
CA LYS A 73 -8.20 -34.79 -17.06
C LYS A 73 -8.07 -34.23 -15.65
N LEU A 74 -8.66 -34.86 -14.63
CA LEU A 74 -8.54 -34.41 -13.24
C LEU A 74 -7.10 -34.53 -12.73
N LYS A 75 -6.41 -35.61 -13.08
CA LYS A 75 -4.99 -35.79 -12.76
C LYS A 75 -4.14 -34.67 -13.38
N GLN A 76 -4.33 -34.38 -14.66
CA GLN A 76 -3.63 -33.27 -15.34
C GLN A 76 -3.92 -31.91 -14.69
N ILE A 77 -5.18 -31.63 -14.29
CA ILE A 77 -5.55 -30.39 -13.60
C ILE A 77 -4.83 -30.29 -12.25
N SER A 78 -4.76 -31.38 -11.49
CA SER A 78 -4.07 -31.42 -10.20
C SER A 78 -2.57 -31.16 -10.35
N GLU A 79 -1.93 -31.78 -11.34
CA GLU A 79 -0.50 -31.58 -11.64
C GLU A 79 -0.21 -30.12 -12.03
N ASN A 80 -1.03 -29.54 -12.91
CA ASN A 80 -0.91 -28.12 -13.30
C ASN A 80 -1.07 -27.19 -12.08
N LEU A 81 -2.01 -27.48 -11.18
CA LEU A 81 -2.21 -26.68 -9.97
C LEU A 81 -1.02 -26.79 -9.00
N GLN A 82 -0.41 -27.96 -8.88
CA GLN A 82 0.80 -28.15 -8.07
C GLN A 82 1.99 -27.39 -8.67
N GLN A 83 2.17 -27.43 -9.99
CA GLN A 83 3.21 -26.68 -10.69
C GLN A 83 3.03 -25.17 -10.48
N GLN A 84 1.80 -24.66 -10.60
CA GLN A 84 1.50 -23.24 -10.36
C GLN A 84 1.88 -22.82 -8.94
N LYS A 85 1.49 -23.60 -7.92
CA LYS A 85 1.86 -23.34 -6.52
C LYS A 85 3.37 -23.35 -6.30
N GLN A 86 4.10 -24.24 -6.97
CA GLN A 86 5.55 -24.30 -6.86
C GLN A 86 6.23 -23.10 -7.53
N GLN A 87 5.69 -22.62 -8.65
CA GLN A 87 6.17 -21.42 -9.33
C GLN A 87 5.92 -20.15 -8.49
N GLU A 88 4.77 -20.03 -7.83
CA GLU A 88 4.47 -18.96 -6.86
C GLU A 88 5.44 -18.97 -5.67
N ARG A 89 5.78 -20.16 -5.14
CA ARG A 89 6.78 -20.27 -4.05
C ARG A 89 8.16 -19.81 -4.49
N ARG A 90 8.63 -20.21 -5.68
CA ARG A 90 9.94 -19.81 -6.22
C ARG A 90 10.03 -18.31 -6.49
N THR A 91 8.95 -17.74 -7.03
CA THR A 91 8.89 -16.29 -7.29
C THR A 91 8.89 -15.49 -5.99
N ASN A 92 8.17 -15.95 -4.96
CA ASN A 92 8.19 -15.31 -3.64
C ASN A 92 9.54 -15.42 -2.92
N ASP A 93 10.24 -16.56 -2.99
CA ASP A 93 11.60 -16.71 -2.41
C ASP A 93 12.60 -15.77 -3.10
N THR A 94 12.56 -15.73 -4.43
CA THR A 94 13.41 -14.82 -5.22
C THR A 94 13.12 -13.36 -4.89
N LEU A 95 11.84 -12.99 -4.78
CA LEU A 95 11.44 -11.63 -4.41
C LEU A 95 11.97 -11.27 -3.02
N SER A 96 11.83 -12.18 -2.04
CA SER A 96 12.27 -11.94 -0.66
C SER A 96 13.77 -11.68 -0.58
N ARG A 97 14.59 -12.49 -1.28
CA ARG A 97 16.05 -12.28 -1.33
C ARG A 97 16.45 -10.97 -2.01
N VAL A 98 15.77 -10.61 -3.10
CA VAL A 98 16.02 -9.33 -3.78
C VAL A 98 15.68 -8.15 -2.86
N LEU A 99 14.63 -8.27 -2.05
CA LEU A 99 14.24 -7.24 -1.08
C LEU A 99 15.24 -7.13 0.08
N GLU A 100 15.76 -8.25 0.59
CA GLU A 100 16.80 -8.25 1.64
C GLU A 100 18.10 -7.58 1.17
N VAL A 101 18.60 -7.94 0.00
CA VAL A 101 19.81 -7.33 -0.59
C VAL A 101 19.59 -5.83 -0.88
N SER A 102 18.37 -5.45 -1.29
CA SER A 102 18.02 -4.05 -1.48
C SER A 102 17.97 -3.28 -0.15
N SER A 103 17.57 -3.92 0.95
CA SER A 103 17.48 -3.28 2.27
C SER A 103 18.87 -2.95 2.83
N GLU A 104 19.82 -3.89 2.78
CA GLU A 104 21.18 -3.66 3.27
C GLU A 104 21.91 -2.56 2.49
N THR A 105 21.77 -2.56 1.16
CA THR A 105 22.39 -1.55 0.29
C THR A 105 21.77 -0.17 0.48
N LEU A 106 20.48 -0.08 0.83
CA LEU A 106 19.84 1.19 1.18
C LEU A 106 20.31 1.71 2.54
N GLN A 107 20.51 0.83 3.52
CA GLN A 107 21.04 1.21 4.84
C GLN A 107 22.47 1.76 4.75
N GLN A 108 23.29 1.29 3.82
CA GLN A 108 24.63 1.83 3.59
C GLN A 108 24.64 3.21 2.91
N ARG A 109 23.56 3.57 2.21
CA ARG A 109 23.48 4.80 1.38
C ARG A 109 22.67 5.91 2.01
N LEU A 110 21.81 5.59 2.96
CA LEU A 110 20.97 6.55 3.66
C LEU A 110 21.55 6.85 5.04
N PRO A 111 21.47 8.10 5.50
CA PRO A 111 21.78 8.45 6.89
C PRO A 111 20.99 7.59 7.89
N SER A 112 21.61 7.26 9.03
CA SER A 112 21.02 6.38 10.05
C SER A 112 19.68 6.91 10.58
N TRP A 113 19.53 8.23 10.68
CA TRP A 113 18.29 8.86 11.15
C TRP A 113 17.07 8.49 10.29
N ILE A 114 17.24 8.18 9.00
CA ILE A 114 16.14 7.73 8.14
C ILE A 114 15.68 6.35 8.57
N GLY A 115 16.61 5.42 8.83
CA GLY A 115 16.28 4.08 9.32
C GLY A 115 15.56 4.13 10.67
N GLU A 116 16.05 4.96 11.59
CA GLU A 116 15.42 5.21 12.89
C GLU A 116 14.00 5.77 12.73
N TYR A 117 13.82 6.74 11.83
CA TYR A 117 12.53 7.35 11.55
C TYR A 117 11.55 6.36 10.90
N VAL A 118 11.98 5.54 9.94
CA VAL A 118 11.15 4.51 9.29
C VAL A 118 10.58 3.56 10.34
N GLU A 119 11.42 3.06 11.24
CA GLU A 119 11.01 2.13 12.29
C GLU A 119 10.09 2.80 13.31
N TRP A 120 10.40 4.03 13.72
CA TRP A 120 9.51 4.81 14.57
C TRP A 120 8.15 5.06 13.93
N HIS A 121 8.12 5.52 12.68
CA HIS A 121 6.90 5.84 11.93
C HIS A 121 6.01 4.61 11.80
N ARG A 122 6.58 3.46 11.43
CA ARG A 122 5.88 2.16 11.36
C ARG A 122 5.19 1.82 12.67
N ARG A 123 5.88 1.96 13.80
CA ARG A 123 5.30 1.68 15.13
C ARG A 123 4.14 2.62 15.44
N GLN A 124 4.25 3.91 15.09
CA GLN A 124 3.14 4.85 15.28
C GLN A 124 1.94 4.50 14.40
N ARG A 125 2.16 4.16 13.12
CA ARG A 125 1.08 3.72 12.21
C ARG A 125 0.38 2.46 12.69
N ALA A 126 1.13 1.49 13.22
CA ALA A 126 0.56 0.28 13.80
C ALA A 126 -0.33 0.57 15.02
N ARG A 127 0.06 1.51 15.88
CA ARG A 127 -0.76 1.95 17.02
C ARG A 127 -2.06 2.61 16.58
N ILE A 128 -1.99 3.54 15.62
CA ILE A 128 -3.19 4.18 15.05
C ILE A 128 -4.10 3.14 14.39
N ALA A 129 -3.54 2.16 13.69
CA ALA A 129 -4.33 1.10 13.05
C ALA A 129 -5.03 0.19 14.08
N ALA A 130 -4.41 -0.06 15.23
CA ALA A 130 -4.99 -0.84 16.31
C ALA A 130 -6.11 -0.09 17.05
N SER A 131 -5.99 1.24 17.17
CA SER A 131 -6.93 2.10 17.88
C SER A 131 -7.19 3.41 17.10
N PRO A 132 -8.01 3.39 16.03
CA PRO A 132 -8.20 4.53 15.14
C PRO A 132 -8.70 5.82 15.82
N GLU A 133 -9.39 5.69 16.96
CA GLU A 133 -9.86 6.78 17.80
C GLU A 133 -8.72 7.58 18.46
N THR A 134 -7.54 6.98 18.63
CA THR A 134 -6.37 7.62 19.28
C THR A 134 -5.58 8.52 18.34
N TRP A 135 -6.09 8.81 17.13
CA TRP A 135 -5.39 9.68 16.18
C TRP A 135 -5.05 11.06 16.78
N THR A 136 -5.84 11.56 17.72
CA THR A 136 -5.59 12.84 18.41
C THR A 136 -4.37 12.82 19.34
N ASP A 137 -3.92 11.64 19.76
CA ASP A 137 -2.78 11.48 20.68
C ASP A 137 -1.44 11.55 19.93
N HIS A 138 -1.50 11.63 18.61
CA HIS A 138 -0.34 11.69 17.74
C HIS A 138 -0.15 13.08 17.16
N ARG A 139 1.11 13.39 16.84
CA ARG A 139 1.49 14.62 16.16
C ARG A 139 1.79 14.34 14.71
N TYR A 140 1.33 15.21 13.83
CA TYR A 140 1.43 15.04 12.38
C TYR A 140 2.18 16.22 11.75
N LEU A 141 2.97 15.92 10.72
CA LEU A 141 3.53 16.89 9.80
C LEU A 141 3.05 16.54 8.39
N ILE A 142 2.12 17.32 7.87
CA ILE A 142 1.40 17.04 6.63
C ILE A 142 1.90 17.97 5.54
N MET A 143 2.56 17.40 4.53
CA MET A 143 2.88 18.11 3.30
C MET A 143 1.65 18.10 2.40
N GLN A 144 1.09 19.27 2.12
CA GLN A 144 -0.24 19.39 1.53
C GLN A 144 -0.27 20.21 0.24
N CYS A 145 -1.00 19.70 -0.76
CA CYS A 145 -1.48 20.41 -1.92
C CYS A 145 -2.88 19.90 -2.31
N ILE A 146 -3.93 20.60 -1.89
CA ILE A 146 -5.32 20.24 -2.17
C ILE A 146 -5.98 21.15 -3.19
N GLN A 147 -7.18 20.78 -3.64
CA GLN A 147 -7.92 21.52 -4.66
C GLN A 147 -8.25 22.97 -4.25
N SER A 148 -8.51 23.22 -2.97
CA SER A 148 -8.75 24.57 -2.46
C SER A 148 -7.49 25.42 -2.30
N ASP A 149 -6.29 24.83 -2.46
CA ASP A 149 -5.06 25.59 -2.39
C ASP A 149 -4.88 26.44 -3.65
N PRO A 150 -4.60 27.75 -3.52
CA PRO A 150 -4.53 28.65 -4.66
C PRO A 150 -3.37 28.26 -5.59
N HIS A 151 -2.21 27.91 -5.02
CA HIS A 151 -0.99 27.59 -5.75
C HIS A 151 -0.26 26.41 -5.11
N CYS A 152 0.20 25.46 -5.93
CA CYS A 152 0.97 24.29 -5.51
C CYS A 152 2.28 24.07 -6.27
N GLY A 153 2.68 24.94 -7.19
CA GLY A 153 3.85 24.68 -8.05
C GLY A 153 3.68 23.45 -8.96
N GLY A 154 4.73 23.02 -9.64
CA GLY A 154 4.77 21.78 -10.42
C GLY A 154 4.96 20.54 -9.54
N ALA A 155 4.97 19.35 -10.15
CA ALA A 155 5.21 18.11 -9.41
C ALA A 155 6.59 18.09 -8.73
N SER A 156 7.61 18.59 -9.42
CA SER A 156 8.97 18.69 -8.88
C SER A 156 9.04 19.58 -7.65
N ASP A 157 8.38 20.75 -7.67
CA ASP A 157 8.38 21.70 -6.54
C ASP A 157 7.78 21.12 -5.25
N ARG A 158 6.89 20.12 -5.39
CA ARG A 158 6.21 19.48 -4.26
C ARG A 158 6.93 18.26 -3.73
N ILE A 159 7.69 17.56 -4.58
CA ILE A 159 8.45 16.36 -4.21
C ILE A 159 9.84 16.74 -3.72
N LYS A 160 10.48 17.75 -4.33
CA LYS A 160 11.81 18.22 -3.96
C LYS A 160 11.96 18.47 -2.45
N PRO A 161 11.02 19.13 -1.74
CA PRO A 161 11.07 19.36 -0.29
C PRO A 161 11.07 18.16 0.65
N ILE A 162 10.81 16.96 0.16
CA ILE A 162 10.56 15.80 1.01
C ILE A 162 11.71 15.49 1.99
N PRO A 163 13.00 15.49 1.60
CA PRO A 163 14.10 15.27 2.55
C PRO A 163 14.08 16.24 3.73
N LEU A 164 13.91 17.53 3.47
CA LEU A 164 13.80 18.55 4.52
C LEU A 164 12.60 18.29 5.43
N VAL A 165 11.41 18.12 4.86
CA VAL A 165 10.17 17.93 5.65
C VAL A 165 10.24 16.64 6.47
N LEU A 166 10.79 15.56 5.91
CA LEU A 166 10.97 14.30 6.62
C LEU A 166 11.97 14.43 7.77
N TYR A 167 13.06 15.16 7.57
CA TYR A 167 14.03 15.41 8.62
C TYR A 167 13.42 16.24 9.77
N VAL A 168 12.62 17.25 9.45
CA VAL A 168 11.86 17.99 10.48
C VAL A 168 10.86 17.07 11.21
N ALA A 169 10.19 16.17 10.49
CA ALA A 169 9.29 15.18 11.11
C ALA A 169 10.05 14.27 12.10
N TYR A 170 11.26 13.85 11.74
CA TYR A 170 12.15 13.08 12.60
C TYR A 170 12.54 13.87 13.86
N LEU A 171 13.09 15.09 13.70
CA LEU A 171 13.53 15.91 14.83
C LEU A 171 12.40 16.24 15.81
N THR A 172 11.18 16.41 15.30
CA THR A 172 10.01 16.83 16.10
C THR A 172 9.10 15.68 16.50
N ASN A 173 9.48 14.42 16.21
CA ASN A 173 8.69 13.22 16.48
C ASN A 173 7.24 13.36 15.98
N ARG A 174 7.10 13.75 14.70
CA ARG A 174 5.82 13.90 14.00
C ARG A 174 5.68 12.83 12.92
N ILE A 175 4.46 12.33 12.74
CA ILE A 175 4.13 11.40 11.66
C ILE A 175 4.05 12.21 10.37
N PHE A 176 5.03 12.02 9.49
CA PHE A 176 5.06 12.58 8.15
C PHE A 176 3.97 11.96 7.28
N LEU A 177 3.16 12.81 6.66
CA LEU A 177 2.11 12.45 5.72
C LEU A 177 2.14 13.37 4.49
N ILE A 178 1.65 12.87 3.36
CA ILE A 178 1.50 13.63 2.12
C ILE A 178 0.03 13.65 1.74
N TRP A 179 -0.54 14.84 1.60
CA TRP A 179 -1.90 15.05 1.09
C TRP A 179 -1.87 15.86 -0.19
N TRP A 180 -1.99 15.18 -1.32
CA TRP A 180 -1.89 15.82 -2.62
C TRP A 180 -3.10 15.41 -3.46
N ASP A 181 -3.99 16.36 -3.76
CA ASP A 181 -5.19 16.13 -4.59
C ASP A 181 -5.20 16.95 -5.90
N LYS A 182 -4.34 17.96 -6.05
CA LYS A 182 -4.32 18.87 -7.22
C LYS A 182 -3.09 18.60 -8.09
N PRO A 183 -3.17 18.47 -9.42
CA PRO A 183 -4.39 18.40 -10.22
C PRO A 183 -5.16 17.07 -10.05
N CYS A 184 -4.50 16.04 -9.54
CA CYS A 184 -5.05 14.73 -9.21
C CYS A 184 -4.29 14.14 -8.00
N ALA A 185 -4.80 13.03 -7.46
CA ALA A 185 -4.24 12.39 -6.28
C ALA A 185 -2.83 11.83 -6.56
N LEU A 186 -1.88 12.00 -5.63
CA LEU A 186 -0.52 11.46 -5.79
C LEU A 186 -0.55 9.93 -5.96
N GLU A 187 -1.47 9.26 -5.26
CA GLU A 187 -1.71 7.82 -5.27
C GLU A 187 -2.10 7.27 -6.65
N GLU A 188 -2.50 8.13 -7.59
CA GLU A 188 -2.69 7.72 -8.99
C GLU A 188 -1.37 7.38 -9.70
N PHE A 189 -0.24 7.93 -9.24
CA PHE A 189 1.07 7.75 -9.88
C PHE A 189 2.08 7.09 -8.96
N LEU A 190 2.09 7.46 -7.68
CA LEU A 190 3.04 6.99 -6.68
C LEU A 190 2.26 6.50 -5.47
N VAL A 191 2.55 5.29 -5.00
CA VAL A 191 2.00 4.75 -3.75
C VAL A 191 3.14 4.45 -2.78
N PRO A 192 2.85 4.31 -1.46
CA PRO A 192 3.86 3.87 -0.50
C PRO A 192 4.58 2.61 -0.99
N ASN A 193 5.90 2.59 -0.86
CA ASN A 193 6.70 1.44 -1.26
C ASN A 193 6.65 0.32 -0.22
N ASP A 194 5.52 -0.36 -0.13
CA ASP A 194 5.25 -1.53 0.72
C ASP A 194 6.27 -2.69 0.60
N LYS A 195 7.13 -2.70 -0.43
CA LYS A 195 8.17 -3.71 -0.62
C LYS A 195 9.49 -3.37 0.05
N VAL A 196 9.85 -2.08 0.12
CA VAL A 196 11.16 -1.61 0.56
C VAL A 196 11.07 -0.81 1.85
N SER A 197 10.00 -0.01 2.00
CA SER A 197 9.82 0.94 3.09
C SER A 197 8.50 0.73 3.78
N LEU A 198 8.54 0.90 5.09
CA LEU A 198 7.35 0.83 5.94
C LEU A 198 6.79 2.24 6.23
N ILE A 199 7.28 3.27 5.53
CA ILE A 199 6.68 4.61 5.61
C ILE A 199 5.41 4.65 4.76
N ASP A 200 4.29 4.41 5.43
CA ASP A 200 2.97 4.74 4.90
C ASP A 200 2.67 6.24 5.07
N TRP A 201 3.03 7.03 4.06
CA TRP A 201 2.81 8.47 4.05
C TRP A 201 1.36 8.89 3.77
N THR A 202 0.43 7.95 3.58
CA THR A 202 -0.96 8.29 3.23
C THR A 202 -1.73 8.84 4.43
N VAL A 203 -2.55 9.86 4.19
CA VAL A 203 -3.42 10.43 5.23
C VAL A 203 -4.55 9.45 5.54
N PRO A 204 -4.70 8.99 6.80
CA PRO A 204 -5.82 8.15 7.21
C PRO A 204 -7.17 8.83 6.94
N GLU A 205 -8.18 8.07 6.55
CA GLU A 205 -9.50 8.60 6.19
C GLU A 205 -10.12 9.45 7.30
N LEU A 206 -10.02 9.02 8.57
CA LEU A 206 -10.54 9.78 9.71
C LEU A 206 -9.85 11.14 9.87
N LEU A 207 -8.52 11.16 9.74
CA LEU A 207 -7.74 12.40 9.79
C LEU A 207 -8.06 13.29 8.58
N ARG A 208 -8.22 12.71 7.39
CA ARG A 208 -8.61 13.43 6.18
C ARG A 208 -9.97 14.12 6.35
N LEU A 209 -10.98 13.38 6.83
CA LEU A 209 -12.31 13.93 7.12
C LEU A 209 -12.22 15.08 8.14
N HIS A 210 -11.42 14.92 9.19
CA HIS A 210 -11.22 15.99 10.17
C HIS A 210 -10.64 17.25 9.50
N LEU A 211 -9.59 17.11 8.70
CA LEU A 211 -8.98 18.22 7.98
C LEU A 211 -9.95 18.87 6.99
N GLU A 212 -10.74 18.10 6.26
CA GLU A 212 -11.73 18.63 5.31
C GLU A 212 -12.83 19.46 5.99
N THR A 213 -13.19 19.15 7.24
CA THR A 213 -14.19 19.93 8.00
C THR A 213 -13.69 21.31 8.45
N GLY A 214 -12.39 21.59 8.31
CA GLY A 214 -11.80 22.91 8.46
C GLY A 214 -11.74 23.47 9.87
N ARG A 215 -12.12 22.70 10.90
CA ARG A 215 -11.99 23.14 12.30
C ARG A 215 -10.51 23.07 12.70
N ASN A 216 -9.94 24.20 13.13
CA ASN A 216 -8.62 24.26 13.75
C ASN A 216 -7.47 23.63 12.95
N MET A 217 -7.43 23.81 11.61
CA MET A 217 -6.38 23.22 10.78
C MET A 217 -4.97 23.83 10.96
N GLY A 218 -4.75 24.69 11.96
CA GLY A 218 -3.50 25.43 12.14
C GLY A 218 -3.14 26.34 10.95
N GLN A 219 -1.97 26.97 11.04
CA GLN A 219 -1.42 27.79 9.96
C GLN A 219 -0.73 26.90 8.93
N MET A 220 -0.99 27.15 7.64
CA MET A 220 -0.20 26.56 6.55
C MET A 220 1.18 27.20 6.52
N ILE A 221 2.23 26.43 6.72
CA ILE A 221 3.62 26.88 6.61
C ILE A 221 4.03 26.81 5.14
N VAL A 222 4.53 27.91 4.59
CA VAL A 222 4.96 27.99 3.19
C VAL A 222 6.46 28.27 3.04
N SER A 223 7.17 28.39 4.16
CA SER A 223 8.57 28.81 4.23
C SER A 223 9.39 27.87 5.10
N SER A 224 10.62 27.59 4.67
CA SER A 224 11.54 26.61 5.26
C SER A 224 12.03 27.05 6.65
N ASP A 225 12.35 28.34 6.80
CA ASP A 225 12.77 28.97 8.06
C ASP A 225 11.75 28.80 9.21
N LYS A 226 10.46 28.81 8.88
CA LYS A 226 9.37 28.64 9.85
C LYS A 226 8.99 27.19 10.10
N LEU A 227 9.47 26.26 9.27
CA LEU A 227 9.04 24.87 9.34
C LEU A 227 9.49 24.20 10.64
N LEU A 228 10.76 24.35 11.02
CA LEU A 228 11.30 23.73 12.23
C LEU A 228 10.68 24.35 13.49
N SER A 229 10.76 25.67 13.64
CA SER A 229 10.24 26.37 14.83
C SER A 229 8.75 26.13 15.11
N ARG A 230 7.93 25.98 14.06
CA ARG A 230 6.51 25.62 14.21
C ARG A 230 6.29 24.13 14.44
N SER A 231 7.20 23.29 14.00
CA SER A 231 7.11 21.84 14.24
C SER A 231 7.56 21.48 15.65
N GLU A 232 8.42 22.29 16.28
CA GLU A 232 8.86 22.15 17.67
C GLU A 232 7.76 22.44 18.69
N ASP A 233 6.74 23.22 18.32
CA ASP A 233 5.58 23.50 19.16
C ASP A 233 4.84 22.20 19.54
N THR A 234 4.92 21.82 20.81
CA THR A 234 4.33 20.60 21.34
C THR A 234 2.81 20.66 21.45
N ASP A 235 2.23 21.86 21.52
CA ASP A 235 0.79 22.07 21.69
C ASP A 235 0.05 21.96 20.36
N THR A 236 0.78 22.12 19.24
CA THR A 236 0.24 21.96 17.90
C THR A 236 0.31 20.50 17.46
N ALA A 237 -0.82 19.78 17.54
CA ALA A 237 -0.91 18.38 17.09
C ALA A 237 -0.68 18.22 15.57
N ILE A 238 -1.25 19.11 14.75
CA ILE A 238 -1.17 19.04 13.29
C ILE A 238 -0.41 20.25 12.76
N VAL A 239 0.73 19.99 12.12
CA VAL A 239 1.47 21.00 11.36
C VAL A 239 1.28 20.72 9.88
N ARG A 240 0.95 21.75 9.11
CA ARG A 240 0.75 21.65 7.66
C ARG A 240 1.80 22.48 6.95
N THR A 241 2.35 21.94 5.87
CA THR A 241 3.32 22.63 5.06
C THR A 241 3.03 22.51 3.57
N ARG A 242 3.30 23.59 2.84
CA ARG A 242 3.32 23.65 1.39
C ARG A 242 4.58 24.39 0.97
N LEU A 243 5.72 23.78 1.30
CA LEU A 243 7.01 24.37 0.99
C LEU A 243 7.19 24.46 -0.53
N GLN A 244 7.60 25.64 -0.99
CA GLN A 244 8.00 25.89 -2.36
C GLN A 244 9.31 26.66 -2.31
N SER A 245 10.42 25.96 -2.52
CA SER A 245 11.74 26.56 -2.64
C SER A 245 12.40 26.11 -3.93
N PHE A 246 13.15 27.00 -4.58
CA PHE A 246 13.83 26.71 -5.84
C PHE A 246 14.85 25.55 -5.71
N ASN A 247 15.52 25.46 -4.57
CA ASN A 247 16.47 24.40 -4.21
C ASN A 247 15.80 23.23 -3.45
N GLY A 248 14.47 23.24 -3.29
CA GLY A 248 13.76 22.22 -2.51
C GLY A 248 14.04 22.26 -1.00
N GLY A 249 14.66 23.31 -0.47
CA GLY A 249 15.02 23.38 0.96
C GLY A 249 16.36 22.70 1.27
N GLU A 250 17.22 22.53 0.27
CA GLU A 250 18.56 21.96 0.41
C GLU A 250 19.42 22.72 1.43
N ASP A 251 19.46 24.05 1.35
CA ASP A 251 20.29 24.87 2.24
C ASP A 251 19.85 24.71 3.70
N GLU A 252 18.54 24.72 3.96
CA GLU A 252 18.01 24.52 5.31
C GLU A 252 18.21 23.09 5.80
N PHE A 253 18.10 22.09 4.93
CA PHE A 253 18.37 20.70 5.29
C PHE A 253 19.83 20.52 5.72
N LEU A 254 20.79 21.02 4.93
CA LEU A 254 22.21 20.92 5.23
C LEU A 254 22.55 21.67 6.54
N LYS A 255 21.99 22.87 6.72
CA LYS A 255 22.13 23.63 7.96
C LYS A 255 21.60 22.85 9.17
N MET A 256 20.45 22.19 9.06
CA MET A 256 19.89 21.40 10.16
C MET A 256 20.72 20.12 10.43
N LEU A 257 21.28 19.47 9.40
CA LEU A 257 22.20 18.34 9.62
C LEU A 257 23.42 18.78 10.44
N GLU A 258 24.02 19.91 10.09
CA GLU A 258 25.16 20.48 10.80
C GLU A 258 24.80 20.83 12.25
N GLN A 259 23.68 21.54 12.47
CA GLN A 259 23.21 21.94 13.81
C GLN A 259 22.95 20.74 14.73
N HIS A 260 22.49 19.62 14.18
CA HIS A 260 22.18 18.41 14.92
C HIS A 260 23.30 17.35 14.86
N HIS A 261 24.52 17.75 14.47
CA HIS A 261 25.71 16.91 14.43
C HIS A 261 25.51 15.61 13.63
N GLN A 262 24.68 15.66 12.58
CA GLN A 262 24.52 14.56 11.66
C GLN A 262 25.65 14.56 10.62
N PRO A 263 26.07 13.38 10.14
CA PRO A 263 27.08 13.31 9.09
C PRO A 263 26.60 14.04 7.84
N ALA A 264 27.46 14.91 7.31
CA ALA A 264 27.18 15.65 6.08
C ALA A 264 26.92 14.66 4.94
N THR A 265 25.68 14.63 4.47
CA THR A 265 25.27 13.79 3.35
C THR A 265 24.71 14.72 2.28
N PRO A 266 25.21 14.67 1.03
CA PRO A 266 24.71 15.51 -0.04
C PRO A 266 23.20 15.36 -0.19
N TYR A 267 22.50 16.50 -0.30
CA TYR A 267 21.04 16.53 -0.39
C TYR A 267 20.52 15.65 -1.52
N GLN A 268 21.17 15.70 -2.68
CA GLN A 268 20.79 14.93 -3.87
C GLN A 268 20.88 13.42 -3.61
N ASN A 269 21.89 12.95 -2.87
CA ASN A 269 22.03 11.54 -2.52
C ASN A 269 20.85 11.09 -1.63
N VAL A 270 20.54 11.89 -0.61
CA VAL A 270 19.38 11.63 0.26
C VAL A 270 18.11 11.64 -0.57
N TYR A 271 17.89 12.67 -1.39
CA TYR A 271 16.71 12.80 -2.24
C TYR A 271 16.50 11.59 -3.16
N HIS A 272 17.53 11.18 -3.90
CA HIS A 272 17.44 10.06 -4.83
C HIS A 272 17.12 8.74 -4.14
N HIS A 273 17.82 8.43 -3.05
CA HIS A 273 17.59 7.18 -2.33
C HIS A 273 16.28 7.20 -1.54
N LEU A 274 15.95 8.33 -0.90
CA LEU A 274 14.70 8.50 -0.17
C LEU A 274 13.48 8.38 -1.08
N PHE A 275 13.56 8.84 -2.33
CA PHE A 275 12.47 8.67 -3.29
C PHE A 275 12.13 7.18 -3.49
N SER A 276 13.15 6.32 -3.64
CA SER A 276 12.95 4.88 -3.78
C SER A 276 12.42 4.22 -2.51
N VAL A 277 12.72 4.79 -1.34
CA VAL A 277 12.15 4.38 -0.07
C VAL A 277 10.68 4.78 0.00
N LEU A 278 10.31 6.01 -0.31
CA LEU A 278 8.93 6.47 -0.10
C LEU A 278 7.96 5.96 -1.17
N PHE A 279 8.41 5.82 -2.41
CA PHE A 279 7.51 5.68 -3.54
C PHE A 279 7.78 4.44 -4.37
N ARG A 280 6.69 3.82 -4.81
CA ARG A 280 6.69 2.94 -5.98
C ARG A 280 5.65 3.42 -6.99
N PRO A 281 5.85 3.16 -8.30
CA PRO A 281 4.83 3.45 -9.29
C PRO A 281 3.50 2.75 -8.98
N SER A 282 2.40 3.47 -9.19
CA SER A 282 1.05 2.92 -9.11
C SER A 282 0.79 2.02 -10.33
N THR A 283 0.29 0.80 -10.11
CA THR A 283 -0.01 -0.14 -11.20
C THR A 283 -1.26 0.26 -11.98
N HIS A 284 -2.18 1.00 -11.35
CA HIS A 284 -3.51 1.29 -11.91
C HIS A 284 -3.45 2.11 -13.21
N ARG A 285 -2.49 3.03 -13.35
CA ARG A 285 -2.34 3.84 -14.56
C ARG A 285 -1.44 3.22 -15.61
N VAL A 286 -0.44 2.42 -15.21
CA VAL A 286 0.41 1.70 -16.15
C VAL A 286 -0.44 0.78 -17.01
N GLU A 287 -1.37 0.05 -16.41
CA GLU A 287 -2.30 -0.81 -17.16
C GLU A 287 -3.26 -0.03 -18.06
N ALA A 288 -3.65 1.19 -17.69
CA ALA A 288 -4.53 2.04 -18.48
C ALA A 288 -3.82 2.71 -19.67
N LEU A 289 -2.51 2.94 -19.57
CA LEU A 289 -1.69 3.48 -20.68
C LEU A 289 -1.26 2.41 -21.69
N LEU A 290 -1.25 1.14 -21.27
CA LEU A 290 -0.89 0.00 -22.12
C LEU A 290 -2.07 -0.61 -22.88
N ARG A 291 -3.30 -0.13 -22.63
CA ARG A 291 -4.53 -0.53 -23.34
C ARG A 291 -4.94 0.56 -24.32
#